data_AF-A0AA41BKP6-F1
#
_entry.id   AF-A0AA41BKP6-F1
#
_cell.length_a   1.000
_cell.length_b   1.000
_cell.length_c   1.000
_cell.angle_alpha   90.00
_cell.angle_beta   90.00
_cell.angle_gamma   90.00
#
_symmetry.space_group_name_H-M   'P 1'
#
loop_
_entity.id
_entity.type
_entity.pdbx_description
1 polymer ?
#
loop_
_entity_poly.entity_id
_entity_poly.type
_entity_poly.pdbx_seq_one_letter_code
_entity_poly.pdbx_strand_id
1 'polypeptide(L)'
;MQANGDGWFTLDVAGVTPGTEYNFVLSDGMVVPDPASRAQKTDVNGPSYVVDPGSYTWRNTGWKGSRWEQAVVYEMHTGTFTPEGTFRAAIAKLPYLAELGVTVIEVMPVAQFGGERGWGYDGVLLYAPHSAYGTPDDFKAFIDAAHGYGLSVVLDIVLNHFGPEGNYLPLLAPAFFHK
;
A
#
# COMPACT_ATOMS: atom_id res chain seq x y z
N MET A 1 -12.28 9.92 -21.27
CA MET A 1 -13.27 9.77 -20.18
C MET A 1 -14.41 10.77 -20.43
N GLN A 2 -15.62 10.49 -19.96
CA GLN A 2 -16.78 11.39 -20.03
C GLN A 2 -16.83 12.25 -18.77
N ALA A 3 -17.13 13.55 -18.91
CA ALA A 3 -17.28 14.46 -17.77
C ALA A 3 -18.69 14.30 -17.18
N ASN A 4 -18.78 14.16 -15.86
CA ASN A 4 -20.04 13.89 -15.13
C ASN A 4 -20.50 15.04 -14.22
N GLY A 5 -19.84 16.20 -14.28
CA GLY A 5 -20.09 17.33 -13.37
C GLY A 5 -19.14 17.34 -12.16
N ASP A 6 -19.05 18.49 -11.48
CA ASP A 6 -18.24 18.71 -10.28
C ASP A 6 -16.74 18.29 -10.38
N GLY A 7 -16.19 18.35 -11.60
CA GLY A 7 -14.80 17.95 -11.87
C GLY A 7 -14.58 16.43 -12.03
N TRP A 8 -15.64 15.62 -11.97
CA TRP A 8 -15.55 14.17 -12.14
C TRP A 8 -15.50 13.75 -13.61
N PHE A 9 -14.68 12.72 -13.87
CA PHE A 9 -14.59 12.04 -15.14
C PHE A 9 -14.73 10.54 -14.94
N THR A 10 -15.48 9.84 -15.80
CA THR A 10 -15.59 8.37 -15.75
C THR A 10 -15.43 7.74 -17.13
N LEU A 11 -15.04 6.47 -17.14
CA LEU A 11 -15.00 5.64 -18.34
C LEU A 11 -15.15 4.18 -17.93
N ASP A 12 -16.15 3.50 -18.48
CA ASP A 12 -16.28 2.05 -18.34
C ASP A 12 -15.53 1.37 -19.49
N VAL A 13 -14.58 0.49 -19.15
CA VAL A 13 -13.79 -0.27 -20.12
C VAL A 13 -14.06 -1.76 -19.91
N ALA A 14 -14.66 -2.41 -20.90
CA ALA A 14 -14.94 -3.84 -20.85
C ALA A 14 -13.67 -4.67 -21.07
N GLY A 15 -13.61 -5.86 -20.45
CA GLY A 15 -12.53 -6.83 -20.68
C GLY A 15 -11.19 -6.51 -20.00
N VAL A 16 -11.17 -5.54 -19.07
CA VAL A 16 -9.98 -5.25 -18.25
C VAL A 16 -9.80 -6.33 -17.19
N THR A 17 -8.58 -6.83 -17.04
CA THR A 17 -8.23 -7.90 -16.10
C THR A 17 -7.22 -7.40 -15.06
N PRO A 18 -7.10 -8.04 -13.89
CA PRO A 18 -6.02 -7.74 -12.95
C PRO A 18 -4.64 -7.82 -13.63
N GLY A 19 -3.76 -6.88 -13.30
CA GLY A 19 -2.46 -6.70 -13.94
C GLY A 19 -2.47 -5.81 -15.18
N THR A 20 -3.64 -5.41 -15.71
CA THR A 20 -3.70 -4.40 -16.78
C THR A 20 -3.17 -3.06 -16.27
N GLU A 21 -2.14 -2.55 -16.94
CA GLU A 21 -1.54 -1.25 -16.65
C GLU A 21 -2.38 -0.11 -17.22
N TYR A 22 -2.43 1.01 -16.51
CA TYR A 22 -3.14 2.21 -16.93
C TYR A 22 -2.53 3.48 -16.35
N ASN A 23 -2.81 4.59 -17.02
CA ASN A 23 -2.49 5.95 -16.62
C ASN A 23 -3.66 6.88 -16.95
N PHE A 24 -3.71 8.04 -16.33
CA PHE A 24 -4.53 9.14 -16.80
C PHE A 24 -3.73 10.04 -17.74
N VAL A 25 -4.40 10.57 -18.75
CA VAL A 25 -3.86 11.57 -19.67
C VAL A 25 -4.63 12.86 -19.46
N LEU A 26 -3.92 13.89 -19.00
CA LEU A 26 -4.48 15.21 -18.71
C LEU A 26 -4.70 16.00 -20.01
N SER A 27 -5.42 17.13 -19.92
CA SER A 27 -5.81 17.93 -21.09
C SER A 27 -4.64 18.52 -21.87
N ASP A 28 -3.48 18.71 -21.22
CA ASP A 28 -2.23 19.17 -21.83
C ASP A 28 -1.38 18.03 -22.41
N GLY A 29 -1.87 16.79 -22.34
CA GLY A 29 -1.17 15.59 -22.79
C GLY A 29 -0.25 14.97 -21.75
N MET A 30 -0.14 15.54 -20.54
CA MET A 30 0.66 14.95 -19.47
C MET A 30 0.08 13.59 -19.06
N VAL A 31 0.96 12.59 -18.96
CA VAL A 31 0.62 11.24 -18.49
C VAL A 31 0.97 11.15 -17.01
N VAL A 32 0.01 10.76 -16.18
CA VAL A 32 0.17 10.63 -14.74
C VAL A 32 -0.38 9.29 -14.24
N PRO A 33 0.21 8.70 -13.19
CA PRO A 33 -0.40 7.58 -12.47
C PRO A 33 -1.72 7.99 -11.84
N ASP A 34 -2.53 7.01 -11.44
CA ASP A 34 -3.71 7.25 -10.62
C ASP A 34 -3.29 7.65 -9.20
N PRO A 35 -3.66 8.84 -8.71
CA PRO A 35 -3.42 9.22 -7.32
C PRO A 35 -4.09 8.29 -6.28
N ALA A 36 -5.15 7.58 -6.69
CA ALA A 36 -5.83 6.54 -5.91
C ALA A 36 -5.40 5.11 -6.32
N SER A 37 -4.24 4.97 -6.97
CA SER A 37 -3.67 3.70 -7.40
C SER A 37 -3.64 2.67 -6.27
N ARG A 38 -4.12 1.46 -6.57
CA ARG A 38 -4.02 0.30 -5.65
C ARG A 38 -2.67 -0.41 -5.71
N ALA A 39 -1.91 -0.21 -6.78
CA ALA A 39 -0.56 -0.74 -6.93
C ALA A 39 0.17 -0.09 -8.11
N GLN A 40 1.48 0.06 -7.95
CA GLN A 40 2.39 0.53 -9.00
C GLN A 40 3.24 -0.62 -9.53
N LYS A 41 3.46 -0.66 -10.84
CA LYS A 41 4.27 -1.71 -11.48
C LYS A 41 5.77 -1.50 -11.23
N THR A 42 6.20 -0.24 -11.24
CA THR A 42 7.61 0.17 -11.16
C THR A 42 7.76 1.29 -10.12
N ASP A 43 8.33 2.42 -10.53
CA ASP A 43 8.49 3.62 -9.72
C ASP A 43 7.18 4.39 -9.54
N VAL A 44 7.24 5.43 -8.72
CA VAL A 44 6.10 6.26 -8.33
C VAL A 44 5.43 7.03 -9.48
N ASN A 45 6.15 7.26 -10.57
CA ASN A 45 5.68 7.93 -11.79
C ASN A 45 5.29 6.91 -12.89
N GLY A 46 5.47 5.62 -12.62
CA GLY A 46 5.14 4.52 -13.52
C GLY A 46 3.64 4.29 -13.66
N PRO A 47 3.24 3.28 -14.46
CA PRO A 47 1.84 2.94 -14.62
C PRO A 47 1.28 2.30 -13.34
N SER A 48 0.05 2.72 -13.03
CA SER A 48 -0.80 2.01 -12.10
C SER A 48 -1.25 0.70 -12.74
N TYR A 49 -1.54 -0.32 -11.95
CA TYR A 49 -2.17 -1.53 -12.50
C TYR A 49 -3.42 -1.94 -11.75
N VAL A 50 -4.34 -2.57 -12.49
CA VAL A 50 -5.61 -3.03 -11.96
C VAL A 50 -5.37 -4.17 -10.98
N VAL A 51 -5.90 -4.03 -9.77
CA VAL A 51 -5.88 -5.04 -8.72
C VAL A 51 -7.30 -5.51 -8.50
N ASP A 52 -7.51 -6.83 -8.51
CA ASP A 52 -8.72 -7.44 -7.92
C ASP A 52 -8.54 -7.55 -6.41
N PRO A 53 -9.27 -6.80 -5.58
CA PRO A 53 -9.13 -6.90 -4.13
C PRO A 53 -9.57 -8.26 -3.58
N GLY A 54 -10.50 -8.93 -4.27
CA GLY A 54 -11.11 -10.19 -3.87
C GLY A 54 -10.34 -11.44 -4.28
N SER A 55 -9.27 -11.32 -5.06
CA SER A 55 -8.48 -12.47 -5.54
C SER A 55 -7.77 -13.22 -4.40
N TYR A 56 -7.46 -12.52 -3.30
CA TYR A 56 -6.74 -13.10 -2.18
C TYR A 56 -7.66 -13.94 -1.29
N THR A 57 -7.34 -15.24 -1.16
CA THR A 57 -8.07 -16.15 -0.27
C THR A 57 -7.46 -16.13 1.13
N TRP A 58 -8.12 -15.46 2.06
CA TRP A 58 -7.75 -15.41 3.48
C TRP A 58 -7.90 -16.78 4.15
N ARG A 59 -6.93 -17.15 4.99
CA ARG A 59 -6.95 -18.43 5.73
C ARG A 59 -7.38 -18.25 7.18
N ASN A 60 -7.03 -17.13 7.79
CA ASN A 60 -7.31 -16.83 9.20
C ASN A 60 -8.55 -15.94 9.36
N THR A 61 -9.67 -16.33 8.75
CA THR A 61 -10.93 -15.55 8.73
C THR A 61 -11.63 -15.48 10.09
N GLY A 62 -11.30 -16.38 11.02
CA GLY A 62 -11.81 -16.37 12.40
C GLY A 62 -11.05 -15.44 13.35
N TRP A 63 -9.99 -14.77 12.89
CA TRP A 63 -9.18 -13.86 13.70
C TRP A 63 -10.01 -12.65 14.16
N LYS A 64 -9.87 -12.27 15.45
CA LYS A 64 -10.64 -11.19 16.07
C LYS A 64 -9.79 -10.02 16.58
N GLY A 65 -8.47 -10.07 16.33
CA GLY A 65 -7.53 -9.11 16.89
C GLY A 65 -7.15 -9.41 18.35
N SER A 66 -6.14 -8.70 18.82
CA SER A 66 -5.67 -8.71 20.21
C SER A 66 -6.34 -7.59 21.01
N ARG A 67 -6.52 -7.79 22.31
CA ARG A 67 -6.98 -6.71 23.21
C ARG A 67 -5.87 -5.68 23.37
N TRP A 68 -6.22 -4.39 23.32
CA TRP A 68 -5.24 -3.30 23.46
C TRP A 68 -4.48 -3.35 24.79
N GLU A 69 -5.15 -3.73 25.89
CA GLU A 69 -4.50 -3.83 27.21
C GLU A 69 -3.43 -4.94 27.28
N GLN A 70 -3.36 -5.81 26.27
CA GLN A 70 -2.38 -6.89 26.14
C GLN A 70 -1.33 -6.60 25.05
N ALA A 71 -1.36 -5.39 24.47
CA ALA A 71 -0.48 -5.01 23.40
C ALA A 71 0.99 -4.90 23.87
N VAL A 72 1.86 -5.61 23.17
CA VAL A 72 3.31 -5.52 23.23
C VAL A 72 3.73 -5.31 21.79
N VAL A 73 4.06 -4.06 21.48
CA VAL A 73 4.26 -3.58 20.11
C VAL A 73 5.71 -3.81 19.68
N TYR A 74 5.88 -4.34 18.48
CA TYR A 74 7.15 -4.42 17.78
C TYR A 74 7.04 -3.60 16.48
N GLU A 75 7.73 -2.47 16.42
CA GLU A 75 7.83 -1.66 15.21
C GLU A 75 8.76 -2.34 14.19
N MET A 76 8.28 -2.46 12.96
CA MET A 76 8.95 -3.17 11.88
C MET A 76 9.05 -2.28 10.63
N HIS A 77 10.29 -2.03 10.22
CA HIS A 77 10.59 -1.50 8.89
C HIS A 77 10.78 -2.65 7.89
N THR A 78 9.85 -2.80 6.93
CA THR A 78 9.85 -3.91 5.96
C THR A 78 11.18 -4.06 5.21
N GLY A 79 11.75 -2.95 4.73
CA GLY A 79 12.95 -2.96 3.90
C GLY A 79 14.26 -3.33 4.62
N THR A 80 14.27 -3.38 5.95
CA THR A 80 15.49 -3.71 6.74
C THR A 80 15.29 -4.86 7.72
N PHE A 81 14.06 -5.33 7.90
CA PHE A 81 13.74 -6.41 8.84
C PHE A 81 14.33 -7.76 8.44
N THR A 82 14.48 -8.00 7.14
CA THR A 82 15.20 -9.16 6.59
C THR A 82 16.18 -8.72 5.50
N PRO A 83 17.18 -9.55 5.12
CA PRO A 83 18.09 -9.24 4.02
C PRO A 83 17.38 -8.95 2.69
N GLU A 84 16.27 -9.63 2.43
CA GLU A 84 15.45 -9.44 1.23
C GLU A 84 14.60 -8.16 1.29
N GLY A 85 14.22 -7.71 2.49
CA GLY A 85 13.44 -6.49 2.68
C GLY A 85 12.01 -6.55 2.13
N THR A 86 11.36 -7.71 2.18
CA THR A 86 10.02 -7.94 1.59
C THR A 86 9.00 -8.47 2.59
N PHE A 87 7.71 -8.26 2.30
CA PHE A 87 6.60 -8.83 3.09
C PHE A 87 6.68 -10.36 3.19
N ARG A 88 7.03 -11.03 2.08
CA ARG A 88 7.18 -12.49 2.05
C ARG A 88 8.31 -12.99 2.94
N ALA A 89 9.45 -12.32 2.92
CA ALA A 89 10.56 -12.70 3.78
C ALA A 89 10.25 -12.46 5.27
N ALA A 90 9.51 -11.39 5.59
CA ALA A 90 9.08 -11.08 6.95
C ALA A 90 8.21 -12.19 7.58
N ILE A 91 7.45 -12.94 6.78
CA ILE A 91 6.63 -14.08 7.25
C ILE A 91 7.48 -15.11 8.01
N ALA A 92 8.72 -15.36 7.57
CA ALA A 92 9.61 -16.33 8.20
C ALA A 92 10.04 -15.94 9.63
N LYS A 93 9.83 -14.68 10.04
CA LYS A 93 10.17 -14.18 11.38
C LYS A 93 8.98 -14.15 12.33
N LEU A 94 7.76 -14.37 11.85
CA LEU A 94 6.55 -14.34 12.68
C LEU A 94 6.57 -15.37 13.83
N PRO A 95 7.03 -16.63 13.65
CA PRO A 95 7.13 -17.57 14.77
C PRO A 95 8.03 -17.05 15.89
N TYR A 96 9.16 -16.44 15.52
CA TYR A 96 10.11 -15.87 16.47
C TYR A 96 9.49 -14.69 17.23
N LEU A 97 8.78 -13.77 16.55
CA LEU A 97 8.12 -12.65 17.22
C LEU A 97 7.04 -13.12 18.20
N ALA A 98 6.27 -14.15 17.82
CA ALA A 98 5.28 -14.74 18.71
C ALA A 98 5.93 -15.41 19.93
N GLU A 99 7.02 -16.17 19.75
CA GLU A 99 7.77 -16.79 20.85
C GLU A 99 8.41 -15.75 21.78
N LEU A 100 8.87 -14.62 21.23
CA LEU A 100 9.41 -13.50 21.99
C LEU A 100 8.36 -12.85 22.91
N GLY A 101 7.07 -13.03 22.62
CA GLY A 101 5.95 -12.46 23.37
C GLY A 101 5.41 -11.15 22.79
N VAL A 102 5.79 -10.80 21.56
CA VAL A 102 5.15 -9.71 20.80
C VAL A 102 3.70 -10.09 20.53
N THR A 103 2.78 -9.12 20.61
CA THR A 103 1.35 -9.34 20.31
C THR A 103 0.83 -8.45 19.19
N VAL A 104 1.55 -7.38 18.86
CA VAL A 104 1.22 -6.43 17.79
C VAL A 104 2.49 -6.11 17.00
N ILE A 105 2.43 -6.28 15.68
CA ILE A 105 3.45 -5.76 14.76
C ILE A 105 2.95 -4.41 14.26
N GLU A 106 3.71 -3.36 14.50
CA GLU A 106 3.48 -2.04 13.90
C GLU A 106 4.36 -1.93 12.66
N VAL A 107 3.73 -1.94 11.48
CA VAL A 107 4.43 -1.83 10.20
C VAL A 107 4.60 -0.34 9.89
N MET A 108 5.84 0.10 9.74
CA MET A 108 6.15 1.45 9.24
C MET A 108 5.49 1.71 7.88
N PRO A 109 5.32 2.98 7.45
CA PRO A 109 4.49 3.28 6.30
C PRO A 109 4.89 2.53 5.03
N VAL A 110 3.88 1.99 4.35
CA VAL A 110 4.07 1.20 3.11
C VAL A 110 3.53 1.89 1.87
N ALA A 111 3.00 3.12 1.99
CA ALA A 111 2.53 3.86 0.82
C ALA A 111 3.65 4.03 -0.22
N GLN A 112 3.35 3.92 -1.51
CA GLN A 112 4.35 4.06 -2.57
C GLN A 112 5.03 5.43 -2.49
N PHE A 113 6.36 5.44 -2.53
CA PHE A 113 7.23 6.61 -2.56
C PHE A 113 8.25 6.48 -3.70
N GLY A 114 9.06 7.53 -3.91
CA GLY A 114 10.12 7.55 -4.92
C GLY A 114 11.34 6.71 -4.51
N GLY A 115 11.86 5.90 -5.44
CA GLY A 115 13.02 5.04 -5.22
C GLY A 115 12.69 3.65 -4.66
N GLU A 116 13.72 2.90 -4.28
CA GLU A 116 13.58 1.50 -3.82
C GLU A 116 13.77 1.35 -2.30
N ARG A 117 14.20 2.42 -1.61
CA ARG A 117 14.51 2.42 -0.18
C ARG A 117 14.14 3.76 0.42
N GLY A 118 13.51 3.70 1.58
CA GLY A 118 13.08 4.84 2.38
C GLY A 118 12.35 4.31 3.60
N TRP A 119 12.17 5.15 4.62
CA TRP A 119 11.43 4.76 5.83
C TRP A 119 9.92 4.72 5.62
N GLY A 120 9.42 5.25 4.50
CA GLY A 120 8.00 5.25 4.14
C GLY A 120 7.29 6.60 4.28
N TYR A 121 7.88 7.55 5.00
CA TYR A 121 7.25 8.85 5.26
C TYR A 121 7.13 9.76 4.04
N ASP A 122 7.92 9.50 2.99
CA ASP A 122 7.81 10.17 1.68
C ASP A 122 6.72 9.55 0.78
N GLY A 123 5.77 8.80 1.35
CA GLY A 123 4.66 8.20 0.62
C GLY A 123 3.80 9.22 -0.13
N VAL A 124 3.40 8.89 -1.35
CA VAL A 124 2.54 9.74 -2.19
C VAL A 124 1.32 9.04 -2.79
N LEU A 125 1.37 7.71 -3.02
CA LEU A 125 0.21 6.94 -3.45
C LEU A 125 -0.30 6.10 -2.27
N LEU A 126 -1.17 6.70 -1.45
CA LEU A 126 -1.59 6.19 -0.14
C LEU A 126 -2.28 4.82 -0.18
N TYR A 127 -2.80 4.42 -1.33
CA TYR A 127 -3.54 3.16 -1.51
C TYR A 127 -2.69 2.04 -2.13
N ALA A 128 -1.45 2.33 -2.51
CA ALA A 128 -0.53 1.37 -3.12
C ALA A 128 0.59 1.00 -2.12
N PRO A 129 0.69 -0.28 -1.71
CA PRO A 129 1.87 -0.77 -1.03
C PRO A 129 3.11 -0.61 -1.90
N HIS A 130 4.25 -0.29 -1.28
CA HIS A 130 5.48 0.02 -1.96
C HIS A 130 5.98 -1.19 -2.77
N SER A 131 6.15 -1.01 -4.08
CA SER A 131 6.47 -2.09 -5.03
C SER A 131 7.75 -2.85 -4.68
N ALA A 132 8.75 -2.18 -4.10
CA ALA A 132 9.99 -2.82 -3.63
C ALA A 132 9.79 -3.81 -2.46
N TYR A 133 8.71 -3.69 -1.68
CA TYR A 133 8.42 -4.60 -0.56
C TYR A 133 7.62 -5.83 -0.99
N GLY A 134 7.00 -5.79 -2.17
CA GLY A 134 6.19 -6.87 -2.72
C GLY A 134 4.84 -6.38 -3.28
N THR A 135 4.03 -7.32 -3.75
CA THR A 135 2.69 -7.03 -4.27
C THR A 135 1.67 -6.76 -3.16
N PRO A 136 0.50 -6.17 -3.46
CA PRO A 136 -0.59 -6.06 -2.49
C PRO A 136 -0.98 -7.42 -1.87
N ASP A 137 -0.96 -8.49 -2.65
CA ASP A 137 -1.27 -9.84 -2.15
C ASP A 137 -0.16 -10.42 -1.28
N ASP A 138 1.10 -9.99 -1.44
CA ASP A 138 2.18 -10.32 -0.52
C ASP A 138 2.00 -9.64 0.84
N PHE A 139 1.52 -8.40 0.86
CA PHE A 139 1.18 -7.73 2.12
C PHE A 139 -0.02 -8.39 2.80
N LYS A 140 -1.08 -8.75 2.05
CA LYS A 140 -2.18 -9.56 2.58
C LYS A 140 -1.68 -10.89 3.13
N ALA A 141 -0.74 -11.55 2.46
CA ALA A 141 -0.15 -12.80 2.93
C ALA A 141 0.65 -12.66 4.21
N PHE A 142 1.37 -11.55 4.39
CA PHE A 142 2.04 -11.22 5.63
C PHE A 142 1.03 -11.06 6.78
N ILE A 143 -0.02 -10.25 6.57
CA ILE A 143 -1.08 -10.02 7.56
C ILE A 143 -1.81 -11.34 7.91
N ASP A 144 -2.21 -12.11 6.90
CA ASP A 144 -2.87 -13.40 7.10
C ASP A 144 -1.99 -14.37 7.89
N ALA A 145 -0.70 -14.44 7.58
CA ALA A 145 0.25 -15.26 8.32
C ALA A 145 0.42 -14.78 9.77
N ALA A 146 0.52 -13.47 10.00
CA ALA A 146 0.62 -12.88 11.34
C ALA A 146 -0.59 -13.26 12.21
N HIS A 147 -1.80 -13.16 11.66
CA HIS A 147 -3.03 -13.60 12.32
C HIS A 147 -2.98 -15.09 12.70
N GLY A 148 -2.41 -15.95 11.85
CA GLY A 148 -2.22 -17.37 12.15
C GLY A 148 -1.28 -17.65 13.33
N TYR A 149 -0.40 -16.72 13.66
CA TYR A 149 0.49 -16.77 14.84
C TYR A 149 -0.07 -15.98 16.04
N GLY A 150 -1.32 -15.50 15.97
CA GLY A 150 -1.92 -14.72 17.04
C GLY A 150 -1.37 -13.29 17.16
N LEU A 151 -0.74 -12.79 16.09
CA LEU A 151 -0.17 -11.44 16.05
C LEU A 151 -1.14 -10.49 15.35
N SER A 152 -1.48 -9.38 16.02
CA SER A 152 -2.16 -8.27 15.35
C SER A 152 -1.17 -7.50 14.47
N VAL A 153 -1.66 -6.90 13.39
CA VAL A 153 -0.87 -5.98 12.55
C VAL A 153 -1.55 -4.63 12.56
N VAL A 154 -0.80 -3.59 12.91
CA VAL A 154 -1.21 -2.19 12.75
C VAL A 154 -0.30 -1.53 11.73
N LEU A 155 -0.85 -0.60 10.96
CA LEU A 155 -0.14 0.09 9.89
C LEU A 155 0.01 1.57 10.25
N ASP A 156 1.23 2.07 10.22
CA ASP A 156 1.50 3.49 10.27
C ASP A 156 1.07 4.16 8.95
N ILE A 157 0.26 5.22 9.06
CA ILE A 157 -0.31 5.95 7.92
C ILE A 157 0.03 7.43 8.01
N VAL A 158 0.52 7.98 6.90
CA VAL A 158 0.87 9.39 6.77
C VAL A 158 -0.28 10.14 6.11
N LEU A 159 -1.09 10.83 6.93
CA LEU A 159 -2.22 11.65 6.46
C LEU A 159 -1.98 13.15 6.63
N ASN A 160 -0.79 13.54 7.09
CA ASN A 160 -0.46 14.93 7.41
C ASN A 160 0.36 15.64 6.33
N HIS A 161 0.99 14.91 5.40
CA HIS A 161 1.68 15.44 4.23
C HIS A 161 1.79 14.36 3.13
N PHE A 162 2.35 14.75 1.98
CA PHE A 162 2.78 13.86 0.91
C PHE A 162 4.29 14.02 0.73
N GLY A 163 4.96 12.95 0.30
CA GLY A 163 6.36 13.02 -0.10
C GLY A 163 6.62 14.02 -1.25
N PRO A 164 7.89 14.39 -1.45
CA PRO A 164 8.27 15.45 -2.38
C PRO A 164 8.24 15.04 -3.86
N GLU A 165 8.17 13.74 -4.17
CA GLU A 165 8.21 13.20 -5.53
C GLU A 165 7.01 12.29 -5.81
N GLY A 166 6.36 12.45 -6.96
CA GLY A 166 5.29 11.57 -7.45
C GLY A 166 3.87 11.92 -7.00
N ASN A 167 3.68 13.00 -6.24
CA ASN A 167 2.35 13.51 -5.90
C ASN A 167 1.76 14.36 -7.04
N TYR A 168 0.90 13.75 -7.85
CA TYR A 168 0.20 14.43 -8.95
C TYR A 168 -1.16 15.02 -8.58
N LEU A 169 -1.67 14.81 -7.35
CA LEU A 169 -2.98 15.33 -6.91
C LEU A 169 -3.19 16.83 -7.20
N PRO A 170 -2.20 17.73 -7.02
CA PRO A 170 -2.40 19.15 -7.32
C PRO A 170 -2.80 19.45 -8.78
N LEU A 171 -2.47 18.56 -9.72
CA LEU A 171 -2.81 18.71 -11.14
C LEU A 171 -4.25 18.27 -11.44
N LEU A 172 -4.76 17.25 -10.74
CA LEU A 172 -6.10 16.70 -10.95
C LEU A 172 -7.16 17.39 -10.08
N ALA A 173 -6.81 17.68 -8.82
CA ALA A 173 -7.69 18.25 -7.82
C ALA A 173 -6.98 19.35 -7.02
N PRO A 174 -6.78 20.56 -7.59
CA PRO A 174 -6.07 21.64 -6.91
C PRO A 174 -6.67 22.03 -5.55
N ALA A 175 -7.98 21.85 -5.37
CA ALA A 175 -8.70 22.13 -4.13
C ALA A 175 -8.42 21.13 -2.99
N PHE A 176 -7.69 20.04 -3.27
CA PHE A 176 -7.26 19.08 -2.27
C PHE A 176 -6.28 19.71 -1.25
N PHE A 177 -5.55 20.73 -1.67
CA PHE A 177 -4.57 21.43 -0.82
C PHE A 177 -5.05 22.86 -0.52
N HIS A 178 -4.83 23.29 0.72
CA HIS A 178 -4.92 24.71 1.06
C HIS A 178 -3.70 25.45 0.50
N LYS A 179 -3.92 26.67 -0.01
CA LYS A 179 -2.85 27.57 -0.44
C LYS A 179 -2.36 28.42 0.72
#